data_AF-A0A2N3YEX3-F1
#
_entry.id   AF-A0A2N3YEX3-F1
#
_cell.length_a   1.000
_cell.length_b   1.000
_cell.length_c   1.000
_cell.angle_alpha   90.00
_cell.angle_beta   90.00
_cell.angle_gamma   90.00
#
_symmetry.space_group_name_H-M   'P 1'
#
loop_
_entity.id
_entity.type
_entity.pdbx_description
1 polymer ?
#
loop_
_entity_poly.entity_id
_entity_poly.type
_entity_poly.pdbx_seq_one_letter_code
_entity_poly.pdbx_strand_id
1 'polypeptide(L)'
;MTTKIDDPTKLVSDAEQEAAEADALIEALEERVREGDDTVTPDQIEAQRGVSRFARLRADAARRKAAAVRETKHDELVAQLREDVAALNEADLGAMAKLYEGLVRDGAKLQSLIEAWHGKRGDLLGRSQALGFDPESPASPVFALVEPPRDAVALAAAQAQGKAPKGAAEHALTVTGGWATVVEGKRARVQAQRAERIDRLRTAEDRARARAAAPASTVSERAADLKRADEMRAEREQIEANR
;
A
#
# COMPACT_ATOMS: atom_id res chain seq x y z
N MET A 1 -4.29 -8.27 -42.07
CA MET A 1 -3.79 -7.24 -41.14
C MET A 1 -4.84 -7.03 -40.06
N THR A 2 -4.70 -7.73 -38.93
CA THR A 2 -5.58 -7.59 -37.77
C THR A 2 -5.10 -6.37 -36.99
N THR A 3 -5.83 -5.25 -37.08
CA THR A 3 -5.63 -4.11 -36.19
C THR A 3 -5.84 -4.61 -34.76
N LYS A 4 -4.74 -4.72 -34.01
CA LYS A 4 -4.76 -4.97 -32.57
C LYS A 4 -5.52 -3.80 -31.95
N ILE A 5 -6.78 -4.04 -31.57
CA ILE A 5 -7.57 -3.03 -30.85
C ILE A 5 -7.02 -3.05 -29.43
N ASP A 6 -6.00 -2.24 -29.18
CA ASP A 6 -5.28 -2.21 -27.89
C ASP A 6 -6.02 -1.40 -26.81
N ASP A 7 -7.08 -0.67 -27.18
CA ASP A 7 -7.88 0.10 -26.23
C ASP A 7 -9.28 -0.52 -26.00
N PRO A 8 -9.51 -1.19 -24.85
CA PRO A 8 -10.82 -1.75 -24.50
C PRO A 8 -11.91 -0.69 -24.36
N THR A 9 -11.55 0.58 -24.11
CA THR A 9 -12.49 1.69 -23.98
C THR A 9 -13.07 2.07 -25.34
N LYS A 10 -12.20 2.17 -26.36
CA LYS A 10 -12.59 2.47 -27.73
C LYS A 10 -13.48 1.36 -28.32
N LEU A 11 -13.15 0.09 -28.07
CA LEU A 11 -13.96 -1.06 -28.51
C LEU A 11 -15.41 -0.97 -28.01
N VAL A 12 -15.61 -0.61 -26.75
CA VAL A 12 -16.96 -0.47 -26.16
C VAL A 12 -17.67 0.75 -26.72
N SER A 13 -16.97 1.89 -26.78
CA SER A 13 -17.53 3.14 -27.31
C SER A 13 -18.04 2.99 -28.74
N ASP A 14 -17.25 2.38 -29.63
CA ASP A 14 -17.62 2.20 -31.04
C ASP A 14 -18.86 1.29 -31.17
N ALA A 15 -18.94 0.22 -30.38
CA ALA A 15 -20.07 -0.71 -30.42
C ALA A 15 -21.35 -0.15 -29.77
N GLU A 16 -21.21 0.68 -28.73
CA GLU A 16 -22.33 1.40 -28.11
C GLU A 16 -22.88 2.49 -29.03
N GLN A 17 -22.00 3.20 -29.74
CA GLN A 17 -22.41 4.16 -30.76
C GLN A 17 -23.19 3.48 -31.89
N GLU A 18 -22.71 2.35 -32.42
CA GLU A 18 -23.40 1.57 -33.46
C GLU A 18 -24.80 1.12 -32.99
N ALA A 19 -24.93 0.70 -31.72
CA ALA A 19 -26.22 0.33 -31.13
C ALA A 19 -27.18 1.52 -30.99
N ALA A 20 -26.67 2.68 -30.55
CA ALA A 20 -27.46 3.90 -30.40
C ALA A 20 -27.94 4.44 -31.76
N GLU A 21 -27.08 4.43 -32.77
CA GLU A 21 -27.43 4.83 -34.15
C GLU A 21 -28.51 3.90 -34.74
N ALA A 22 -28.40 2.59 -34.51
CA ALA A 22 -29.39 1.63 -34.97
C ALA A 22 -30.77 1.82 -34.30
N ASP A 23 -30.79 2.17 -33.02
CA ASP A 23 -32.01 2.49 -32.26
C ASP A 23 -32.65 3.79 -32.75
N ALA A 24 -31.86 4.84 -32.96
CA ALA A 24 -32.33 6.12 -33.49
C ALA A 24 -32.97 5.98 -34.88
N LEU A 25 -32.45 5.09 -35.73
CA LEU A 25 -33.03 4.78 -37.03
C LEU A 25 -34.41 4.09 -36.94
N ILE A 26 -34.65 3.27 -35.91
CA ILE A 26 -35.98 2.68 -35.66
C ILE A 26 -36.96 3.77 -35.27
N GLU A 27 -36.59 4.61 -34.30
CA GLU A 27 -37.43 5.70 -33.82
C GLU A 27 -37.82 6.64 -34.97
N ALA A 28 -36.88 6.95 -35.86
CA ALA A 28 -37.14 7.77 -37.04
C ALA A 28 -38.11 7.10 -38.04
N LEU A 29 -38.02 5.79 -38.26
CA LEU A 29 -38.97 5.06 -39.11
C LEU A 29 -40.37 5.01 -38.49
N GLU A 30 -40.45 4.78 -37.17
CA GLU A 30 -41.72 4.74 -36.45
C GLU A 30 -42.40 6.13 -36.41
N GLU A 31 -41.63 7.22 -36.27
CA GLU A 31 -42.16 8.59 -36.31
C GLU A 31 -42.74 8.94 -37.69
N ARG A 32 -42.05 8.58 -38.78
CA ARG A 32 -42.58 8.76 -40.14
C ARG A 32 -43.93 8.09 -40.35
N VAL A 33 -44.11 6.89 -39.79
CA VAL A 33 -45.42 6.20 -39.82
C VAL A 33 -46.47 6.97 -39.03
N ARG A 34 -46.14 7.56 -37.88
CA ARG A 34 -47.06 8.41 -37.09
C ARG A 34 -47.45 9.70 -37.82
N GLU A 35 -46.54 10.26 -38.61
CA GLU A 35 -46.76 11.44 -39.45
C GLU A 35 -47.61 11.14 -40.71
N GLY A 36 -47.91 9.86 -40.98
CA GLY A 36 -48.73 9.43 -42.13
C GLY A 36 -47.95 9.10 -43.39
N ASP A 37 -46.65 8.79 -43.28
CA ASP A 37 -45.86 8.31 -44.40
C ASP A 37 -46.16 6.84 -44.75
N ASP A 38 -47.07 6.64 -45.71
CA ASP A 38 -47.48 5.33 -46.21
C ASP A 38 -46.38 4.59 -47.02
N THR A 39 -45.22 5.22 -47.26
CA THR A 39 -44.11 4.55 -47.96
C THR A 39 -43.28 3.64 -47.06
N VAL A 40 -43.39 3.79 -45.73
CA VAL A 40 -42.69 2.94 -44.76
C VAL A 40 -43.46 1.63 -44.56
N THR A 41 -42.81 0.50 -44.82
CA THR A 41 -43.44 -0.81 -44.72
C THR A 41 -43.18 -1.49 -43.37
N PRO A 42 -44.07 -2.38 -42.90
CA PRO A 42 -43.81 -3.19 -41.69
C PRO A 42 -42.50 -3.98 -41.78
N ASP A 43 -42.16 -4.50 -42.96
CA ASP A 43 -40.94 -5.27 -43.20
C ASP A 43 -39.67 -4.42 -42.98
N GLN A 44 -39.70 -3.12 -43.31
CA GLN A 44 -38.57 -2.22 -43.05
C GLN A 44 -38.35 -2.00 -41.54
N ILE A 45 -39.43 -1.84 -40.77
CA ILE A 45 -39.36 -1.69 -39.32
C ILE A 45 -38.83 -2.97 -38.68
N GLU A 46 -39.34 -4.14 -39.08
CA GLU A 46 -38.87 -5.42 -38.55
C GLU A 46 -37.41 -5.71 -38.95
N ALA A 47 -37.00 -5.39 -40.17
CA ALA A 47 -35.60 -5.49 -40.58
C ALA A 47 -34.70 -4.60 -39.72
N GLN A 48 -35.09 -3.34 -39.49
CA GLN A 48 -34.31 -2.42 -38.67
C GLN A 48 -34.30 -2.83 -37.18
N ARG A 49 -35.39 -3.39 -36.65
CA ARG A 49 -35.43 -4.04 -35.31
C ARG A 49 -34.42 -5.18 -35.21
N GLY A 50 -34.27 -5.98 -36.26
CA GLY A 50 -33.24 -7.01 -36.37
C GLY A 50 -31.82 -6.42 -36.26
N VAL A 51 -31.56 -5.32 -36.99
CA VAL A 51 -30.26 -4.61 -36.97
C VAL A 51 -29.95 -4.04 -35.59
N SER A 52 -30.89 -3.33 -34.97
CA SER A 52 -30.75 -2.81 -33.59
C SER A 52 -30.44 -3.91 -32.59
N ARG A 53 -31.21 -5.01 -32.61
CA ARG A 53 -30.99 -6.14 -31.71
C ARG A 53 -29.59 -6.73 -31.87
N PHE A 54 -29.12 -6.85 -33.11
CA PHE A 54 -27.77 -7.35 -33.39
C PHE A 54 -26.68 -6.37 -32.93
N ALA A 55 -26.86 -5.07 -33.15
CA ALA A 55 -25.93 -4.03 -32.70
C ALA A 55 -25.81 -4.01 -31.15
N ARG A 56 -26.93 -4.15 -30.42
CA ARG A 56 -26.94 -4.29 -28.96
C ARG A 56 -26.16 -5.52 -28.49
N LEU A 57 -26.35 -6.68 -29.14
CA LEU A 57 -25.59 -7.89 -28.83
C LEU A 57 -24.09 -7.72 -29.07
N ARG A 58 -23.71 -6.96 -30.12
CA ARG A 58 -22.31 -6.62 -30.37
C ARG A 58 -21.73 -5.69 -29.32
N ALA A 59 -22.49 -4.70 -28.84
CA ALA A 59 -22.10 -3.84 -27.73
C ALA A 59 -21.86 -4.66 -26.45
N ASP A 60 -22.75 -5.59 -26.12
CA ASP A 60 -22.58 -6.48 -24.97
C ASP A 60 -21.36 -7.40 -25.11
N ALA A 61 -21.13 -7.96 -26.30
CA ALA A 61 -19.93 -8.75 -26.57
C ALA A 61 -18.66 -7.90 -26.43
N ALA A 62 -18.66 -6.65 -26.90
CA ALA A 62 -17.56 -5.71 -26.74
C ALA A 62 -17.29 -5.40 -25.26
N ARG A 63 -18.33 -5.15 -24.45
CA ARG A 63 -18.21 -4.94 -23.00
C ARG A 63 -17.57 -6.14 -22.30
N ARG A 64 -18.03 -7.35 -22.61
CA ARG A 64 -17.46 -8.60 -22.05
C ARG A 64 -16.00 -8.78 -22.43
N LYS A 65 -15.65 -8.52 -23.70
CA LYS A 65 -14.27 -8.60 -24.19
C LYS A 65 -13.38 -7.55 -23.51
N ALA A 66 -13.86 -6.32 -23.39
CA ALA A 66 -13.15 -5.24 -22.70
C ALA A 66 -12.92 -5.55 -21.21
N ALA A 67 -13.90 -6.14 -20.52
CA ALA A 67 -13.75 -6.59 -19.14
C ALA A 67 -12.66 -7.66 -19.00
N ALA A 68 -12.67 -8.69 -19.86
CA ALA A 68 -11.65 -9.73 -19.86
C ALA A 68 -10.24 -9.18 -20.10
N VAL A 69 -10.08 -8.26 -21.07
CA VAL A 69 -8.79 -7.60 -21.34
C VAL A 69 -8.30 -6.79 -20.13
N ARG A 70 -9.20 -6.07 -19.45
CA ARG A 70 -8.85 -5.30 -18.24
C ARG A 70 -8.41 -6.21 -17.10
N GLU A 71 -9.09 -7.34 -16.90
CA GLU A 71 -8.76 -8.34 -15.89
C GLU A 71 -7.38 -8.97 -16.16
N THR A 72 -7.12 -9.41 -17.40
CA THR A 72 -5.80 -9.94 -17.77
C THR A 72 -4.69 -8.91 -17.54
N LYS A 73 -4.89 -7.65 -17.96
CA LYS A 73 -3.91 -6.59 -17.75
C LYS A 73 -3.70 -6.27 -16.27
N HIS A 74 -4.76 -6.32 -15.46
CA HIS A 74 -4.67 -6.15 -14.02
C HIS A 74 -3.82 -7.27 -13.40
N ASP A 75 -4.06 -8.52 -13.78
CA ASP A 75 -3.30 -9.67 -13.27
C ASP A 75 -1.82 -9.62 -13.66
N GLU A 76 -1.52 -9.20 -14.89
CA GLU A 76 -0.14 -8.92 -15.34
C GLU A 76 0.53 -7.84 -14.48
N LEU A 77 -0.15 -6.72 -14.23
CA LEU A 77 0.38 -5.64 -13.39
C LEU A 77 0.56 -6.07 -11.94
N VAL A 78 -0.33 -6.89 -11.40
CA VAL A 78 -0.22 -7.46 -10.05
C VAL A 78 0.95 -8.42 -9.95
N ALA A 79 1.17 -9.26 -10.97
CA ALA A 79 2.31 -10.16 -11.04
C ALA A 79 3.62 -9.36 -11.06
N GLN A 80 3.72 -8.34 -11.93
CA GLN A 80 4.88 -7.46 -11.99
C GLN A 80 5.15 -6.76 -10.65
N LEU A 81 4.11 -6.21 -10.02
CA LEU A 81 4.26 -5.55 -8.71
C LEU A 81 4.77 -6.51 -7.64
N ARG A 82 4.35 -7.78 -7.66
CA ARG A 82 4.86 -8.80 -6.72
C ARG A 82 6.34 -9.08 -6.95
N GLU A 83 6.78 -9.18 -8.20
CA GLU A 83 8.19 -9.35 -8.55
C GLU A 83 9.02 -8.14 -8.10
N ASP A 84 8.54 -6.91 -8.35
CA ASP A 84 9.22 -5.68 -7.93
C ASP A 84 9.36 -5.60 -6.41
N VAL A 85 8.32 -5.97 -5.66
CA VAL A 85 8.35 -6.03 -4.18
C VAL A 85 9.31 -7.10 -3.69
N ALA A 86 9.34 -8.27 -4.33
CA ALA A 86 10.28 -9.34 -3.98
C ALA A 86 11.73 -8.89 -4.21
N ALA A 87 12.02 -8.28 -5.37
CA ALA A 87 13.33 -7.75 -5.71
C ALA A 87 13.80 -6.67 -4.72
N LEU A 88 12.90 -5.76 -4.33
CA LEU A 88 13.19 -4.73 -3.33
C LEU A 88 13.54 -5.36 -1.97
N ASN A 89 12.81 -6.38 -1.56
CA ASN A 89 13.04 -7.06 -0.28
C ASN A 89 14.36 -7.84 -0.26
N GLU A 90 14.73 -8.50 -1.36
CA GLU A 90 15.96 -9.28 -1.44
C GLU A 90 17.22 -8.41 -1.49
N ALA A 91 17.22 -7.37 -2.34
CA ALA A 91 18.41 -6.56 -2.56
C ALA A 91 18.67 -5.58 -1.41
N ASP A 92 17.64 -4.86 -0.96
CA ASP A 92 17.85 -3.68 -0.11
C ASP A 92 17.75 -4.00 1.38
N LEU A 93 16.80 -4.84 1.79
CA LEU A 93 16.60 -5.10 3.22
C LEU A 93 17.75 -5.91 3.83
N GLY A 94 18.32 -6.86 3.10
CA GLY A 94 19.45 -7.66 3.60
C GLY A 94 20.71 -6.82 3.82
N ALA A 95 21.05 -5.96 2.86
CA ALA A 95 22.18 -5.04 2.97
C ALA A 95 21.95 -4.00 4.07
N MET A 96 20.75 -3.41 4.11
CA MET A 96 20.37 -2.42 5.12
C MET A 96 20.35 -3.03 6.54
N ALA A 97 19.83 -4.25 6.71
CA ALA A 97 19.85 -4.96 7.98
C ALA A 97 21.28 -5.18 8.50
N LYS A 98 22.21 -5.59 7.63
CA LYS A 98 23.63 -5.73 8.00
C LYS A 98 24.27 -4.41 8.41
N LEU A 99 23.96 -3.31 7.70
CA LEU A 99 24.43 -1.98 8.07
C LEU A 99 23.87 -1.52 9.42
N TYR A 100 22.59 -1.77 9.68
CA TYR A 100 22.00 -1.49 11.00
C TYR A 100 22.61 -2.34 12.10
N GLU A 101 22.86 -3.63 11.86
CA GLU A 101 23.51 -4.50 12.83
C GLU A 101 24.92 -3.97 13.17
N GLY A 102 25.69 -3.55 12.15
CA GLY A 102 26.99 -2.92 12.34
C GLY A 102 26.90 -1.64 13.18
N LEU A 103 25.96 -0.76 12.86
CA LEU A 103 25.73 0.49 13.59
C LEU A 103 25.38 0.25 15.07
N VAL A 104 24.49 -0.70 15.35
CA VAL A 104 24.10 -1.07 16.72
C VAL A 104 25.29 -1.65 17.48
N ARG A 105 26.05 -2.55 16.84
CA ARG A 105 27.25 -3.16 17.43
C ARG A 105 28.30 -2.12 17.76
N ASP A 106 28.58 -1.19 16.86
CA ASP A 106 29.60 -0.17 17.05
C ASP A 106 29.15 0.91 18.06
N GLY A 107 27.85 1.24 18.09
CA GLY A 107 27.26 2.06 19.15
C GLY A 107 27.43 1.44 20.53
N ALA A 108 27.18 0.12 20.68
CA ALA A 108 27.38 -0.58 21.94
C ALA A 108 28.85 -0.61 22.39
N LYS A 109 29.80 -0.74 21.45
CA LYS A 109 31.24 -0.62 21.76
C LYS A 109 31.59 0.78 22.25
N LEU A 110 31.10 1.82 21.58
CA LEU A 110 31.33 3.21 21.99
C LEU A 110 30.78 3.46 23.39
N GLN A 111 29.55 3.02 23.67
CA GLN A 111 28.95 3.11 25.00
C GLN A 111 29.82 2.43 26.07
N SER A 112 30.32 1.22 25.80
CA SER A 112 31.20 0.49 26.72
C SER A 112 32.52 1.23 26.98
N LEU A 113 33.09 1.88 25.95
CA LEU A 113 34.30 2.70 26.09
C LEU A 113 34.05 3.95 26.94
N ILE A 114 32.90 4.61 26.75
CA ILE A 114 32.46 5.76 27.55
C ILE A 114 32.32 5.36 29.02
N GLU A 115 31.64 4.25 29.30
CA GLU A 115 31.47 3.72 30.66
C GLU A 115 32.80 3.36 31.31
N ALA A 116 33.69 2.67 30.58
CA ALA A 116 35.03 2.33 31.07
C ALA A 116 35.87 3.58 31.36
N TRP A 117 35.76 4.62 30.53
CA TRP A 117 36.43 5.89 30.78
C TRP A 117 35.86 6.59 32.01
N HIS A 118 34.54 6.65 32.16
CA HIS A 118 33.89 7.23 33.34
C HIS A 118 34.27 6.50 34.63
N GLY A 119 34.35 5.16 34.62
CA GLY A 119 34.83 4.38 35.76
C GLY A 119 36.25 4.76 36.15
N LYS A 120 37.20 4.75 35.19
CA LYS A 120 38.60 5.14 35.43
C LYS A 120 38.74 6.57 35.93
N ARG A 121 37.95 7.50 35.38
CA ARG A 121 37.92 8.90 35.84
C ARG A 121 37.40 8.98 37.28
N GLY A 122 36.30 8.29 37.59
CA GLY A 122 35.76 8.19 38.95
C GLY A 122 36.81 7.69 39.95
N ASP A 123 37.52 6.62 39.61
CA ASP A 123 38.60 6.06 40.45
C ASP A 123 39.76 7.06 40.66
N LEU A 124 40.12 7.82 39.63
CA LEU A 124 41.15 8.88 39.74
C LEU A 124 40.69 10.04 40.62
N LEU A 125 39.45 10.51 40.43
CA LEU A 125 38.85 11.57 41.23
C LEU A 125 38.76 11.16 42.70
N GLY A 126 38.27 9.96 42.99
CA GLY A 126 38.18 9.44 44.36
C GLY A 126 39.55 9.35 45.04
N ARG A 127 40.59 8.88 44.33
CA ARG A 127 41.96 8.87 44.85
C ARG A 127 42.52 10.28 45.08
N SER A 128 42.26 11.23 44.19
CA SER A 128 42.70 12.62 44.33
C SER A 128 42.05 13.29 45.55
N GLN A 129 40.75 13.07 45.73
CA GLN A 129 40.01 13.57 46.90
C GLN A 129 40.52 12.97 48.21
N ALA A 130 40.83 11.66 48.23
CA ALA A 130 41.41 11.01 49.39
C ALA A 130 42.79 11.58 49.79
N LEU A 131 43.50 12.19 48.84
CA LEU A 131 44.77 12.91 49.07
C LEU A 131 44.57 14.39 49.44
N GLY A 132 43.34 14.88 49.57
CA GLY A 132 43.02 16.25 49.96
C GLY A 132 43.00 17.26 48.81
N PHE A 133 43.06 16.82 47.55
CA PHE A 133 42.92 17.71 46.41
C PHE A 133 41.44 17.96 46.09
N ASP A 134 41.09 19.23 45.92
CA ASP A 134 39.80 19.63 45.36
C ASP A 134 39.78 19.35 43.84
N PRO A 135 38.87 18.50 43.31
CA PRO A 135 38.80 18.19 41.89
C PRO A 135 38.40 19.37 41.00
N GLU A 136 37.77 20.41 41.54
CA GLU A 136 37.41 21.62 40.80
C GLU A 136 38.55 22.65 40.75
N SER A 137 39.58 22.47 41.57
CA SER A 137 40.72 23.38 41.59
C SER A 137 41.63 23.18 40.37
N PRO A 138 42.04 24.26 39.67
CA PRO A 138 43.00 24.16 38.57
C PRO A 138 44.38 23.64 39.00
N ALA A 139 44.68 23.66 40.29
CA ALA A 139 45.90 23.07 40.85
C ALA A 139 45.81 21.54 41.01
N SER A 140 44.63 20.95 40.78
CA SER A 140 44.40 19.52 40.95
C SER A 140 45.02 18.70 39.81
N PRO A 141 45.72 17.59 40.10
CA PRO A 141 46.31 16.75 39.06
C PRO A 141 45.27 16.09 38.15
N VAL A 142 44.00 16.09 38.57
CA VAL A 142 42.86 15.53 37.82
C VAL A 142 42.03 16.61 37.10
N PHE A 143 42.33 17.90 37.27
CA PHE A 143 41.62 19.00 36.61
C PHE A 143 41.72 18.92 35.08
N ALA A 144 42.83 18.40 34.56
CA ALA A 144 43.07 18.22 33.14
C ALA A 144 42.45 16.93 32.55
N LEU A 145 41.68 16.14 33.31
CA LEU A 145 40.91 15.02 32.76
C LEU A 145 39.76 15.58 31.90
N VAL A 146 40.09 15.86 30.64
CA VAL A 146 39.13 16.31 29.62
C VAL A 146 38.10 15.21 29.41
N GLU A 147 36.81 15.55 29.50
CA GLU A 147 35.73 14.62 29.11
C GLU A 147 35.95 14.16 27.68
N PRO A 148 35.67 12.89 27.32
CA PRO A 148 35.72 12.46 25.94
C PRO A 148 34.90 13.48 25.16
N PRO A 149 35.50 14.17 24.17
CA PRO A 149 34.96 15.44 23.75
C PRO A 149 33.55 15.19 23.25
N ARG A 150 32.54 15.87 23.84
CA ARG A 150 31.21 15.95 23.22
C ARG A 150 31.34 16.37 21.75
N ASP A 151 32.37 17.18 21.49
CA ASP A 151 32.79 17.63 20.17
C ASP A 151 33.35 16.52 19.28
N ALA A 152 33.89 15.41 19.80
CA ALA A 152 34.41 14.31 19.00
C ALA A 152 33.27 13.49 18.38
N VAL A 153 32.16 13.31 19.11
CA VAL A 153 30.94 12.71 18.57
C VAL A 153 30.28 13.65 17.55
N ALA A 154 30.21 14.95 17.85
CA ALA A 154 29.71 15.96 16.91
C ALA A 154 30.56 16.07 15.64
N LEU A 155 31.90 15.99 15.77
CA LEU A 155 32.85 16.00 14.67
C LEU A 155 32.75 14.73 13.82
N ALA A 156 32.64 13.55 14.45
CA ALA A 156 32.43 12.29 13.74
C ALA A 156 31.08 12.28 13.00
N ALA A 157 30.01 12.80 13.61
CA ALA A 157 28.71 12.96 12.97
C ALA A 157 28.74 13.94 11.79
N ALA A 158 29.45 15.07 11.93
CA ALA A 158 29.63 16.05 10.86
C ALA A 158 30.44 15.48 9.68
N GLN A 159 31.52 14.75 9.97
CA GLN A 159 32.35 14.05 8.97
C GLN A 159 31.56 12.96 8.24
N ALA A 160 30.75 12.16 8.95
CA ALA A 160 29.90 11.14 8.35
C ALA A 160 28.84 11.72 7.40
N GLN A 161 28.40 12.95 7.64
CA GLN A 161 27.46 13.67 6.76
C GLN A 161 28.15 14.42 5.61
N GLY A 162 29.48 14.32 5.47
CA GLY A 162 30.24 15.06 4.46
C GLY A 162 30.20 16.58 4.64
N LYS A 163 29.75 17.06 5.81
CA LYS A 163 29.64 18.50 6.12
C LYS A 163 30.73 18.87 7.10
N ALA A 164 31.72 19.65 6.67
CA ALA A 164 32.62 20.31 7.60
C ALA A 164 31.80 21.25 8.52
N PRO A 165 31.89 21.16 9.85
CA PRO A 165 30.96 21.86 10.72
C PRO A 165 31.31 23.36 10.82
N LYS A 166 30.40 24.20 10.35
CA LYS A 166 30.10 25.48 11.02
C LYS A 166 28.78 25.28 11.80
N GLY A 167 28.87 25.12 13.12
CA GLY A 167 27.71 25.23 14.03
C GLY A 167 26.92 23.95 14.38
N ALA A 168 27.51 22.75 14.36
CA ALA A 168 26.80 21.49 14.59
C ALA A 168 26.59 21.11 16.08
N ALA A 169 26.07 22.02 16.90
CA ALA A 169 25.84 21.76 18.33
C ALA A 169 24.41 21.31 18.71
N GLU A 170 23.39 21.50 17.85
CA GLU A 170 21.99 21.45 18.34
C GLU A 170 21.12 20.25 17.93
N HIS A 171 21.58 19.31 17.09
CA HIS A 171 20.67 18.31 16.49
C HIS A 171 20.99 16.81 16.70
N ALA A 172 22.02 16.43 17.46
CA ALA A 172 22.49 15.04 17.43
C ALA A 172 21.83 14.04 18.40
N LEU A 173 20.88 14.42 19.28
CA LEU A 173 20.48 13.55 20.40
C LEU A 173 19.00 13.13 20.51
N THR A 174 18.22 13.15 19.42
CA THR A 174 16.77 12.76 19.46
C THR A 174 16.37 11.62 18.53
N VAL A 175 17.33 10.93 17.89
CA VAL A 175 16.99 9.96 16.81
C VAL A 175 16.92 8.50 17.27
N THR A 176 17.51 8.11 18.40
CA THR A 176 17.63 6.67 18.76
C THR A 176 16.42 6.08 19.49
N GLY A 177 15.55 6.88 20.10
CA GLY A 177 14.31 6.39 20.73
C GLY A 177 13.08 6.36 19.81
N GLY A 178 13.02 7.26 18.82
CA GLY A 178 11.81 7.46 18.01
C GLY A 178 11.56 6.38 16.95
N TRP A 179 12.60 5.75 16.41
CA TRP A 179 12.46 4.80 15.30
C TRP A 179 11.79 3.49 15.72
N ALA A 180 12.15 2.93 16.89
CA ALA A 180 11.49 1.74 17.41
C ALA A 180 9.98 2.00 17.63
N THR A 181 9.62 3.14 18.23
CA THR A 181 8.22 3.53 18.42
C THR A 181 7.48 3.81 17.11
N VAL A 182 8.15 4.31 16.06
CA VAL A 182 7.54 4.53 14.74
C VAL A 182 7.31 3.20 14.01
N VAL A 183 8.25 2.26 14.10
CA VAL A 183 8.11 0.92 13.51
C VAL A 183 7.04 0.12 14.23
N GLU A 184 7.03 0.13 15.57
CA GLU A 184 5.97 -0.49 16.38
C GLU A 184 4.62 0.16 16.14
N GLY A 185 4.55 1.49 16.05
CA GLY A 185 3.33 2.23 15.74
C GLY A 185 2.78 1.90 14.35
N LYS A 186 3.65 1.78 13.33
CA LYS A 186 3.25 1.32 12.00
C LYS A 186 2.75 -0.12 12.02
N ARG A 187 3.45 -1.02 12.73
CA ARG A 187 3.04 -2.43 12.87
C ARG A 187 1.69 -2.55 13.57
N ALA A 188 1.47 -1.79 14.65
CA ALA A 188 0.21 -1.73 15.37
C ALA A 188 -0.92 -1.18 14.49
N ARG A 189 -0.66 -0.14 13.69
CA ARG A 189 -1.66 0.42 12.76
C ARG A 189 -2.03 -0.58 11.65
N VAL A 190 -1.06 -1.30 11.10
CA VAL A 190 -1.32 -2.36 10.10
C VAL A 190 -2.11 -3.52 10.71
N GLN A 191 -1.78 -3.94 11.94
CA GLN A 191 -2.53 -4.97 12.66
C GLN A 191 -3.97 -4.52 12.97
N ALA A 192 -4.16 -3.25 13.38
CA ALA A 192 -5.48 -2.68 13.63
C ALA A 192 -6.34 -2.61 12.36
N GLN A 193 -5.77 -2.15 11.23
CA GLN A 193 -6.47 -2.12 9.94
C GLN A 193 -6.86 -3.53 9.46
N ARG A 194 -6.00 -4.53 9.69
CA ARG A 194 -6.32 -5.93 9.39
C ARG A 194 -7.46 -6.45 10.26
N ALA A 195 -7.42 -6.19 11.57
CA ALA A 195 -8.49 -6.58 12.49
C ALA A 195 -9.84 -5.94 12.11
N GLU A 196 -9.83 -4.64 11.78
CA GLU A 196 -11.02 -3.94 11.31
C GLU A 196 -11.58 -4.54 10.01
N ARG A 197 -10.71 -4.92 9.06
CA ARG A 197 -11.13 -5.60 7.83
C ARG A 197 -11.78 -6.96 8.12
N ILE A 198 -11.23 -7.75 9.04
CA ILE A 198 -11.81 -9.04 9.46
C ILE A 198 -13.22 -8.83 10.04
N ASP A 199 -13.40 -7.83 10.91
CA ASP A 199 -14.71 -7.54 11.50
C ASP A 199 -15.74 -7.06 10.48
N ARG A 200 -15.32 -6.26 9.49
CA ARG A 200 -16.19 -5.86 8.38
C ARG A 200 -16.63 -7.07 7.54
N LEU A 201 -15.71 -7.99 7.25
CA LEU A 201 -16.01 -9.22 6.51
C LEU A 201 -16.98 -10.12 7.29
N ARG A 202 -16.78 -10.30 8.61
CA ARG A 202 -17.72 -11.03 9.47
C ARG A 202 -19.12 -10.41 9.46
N THR A 203 -19.20 -9.10 9.63
CA THR A 203 -20.48 -8.37 9.61
C THR A 203 -21.19 -8.52 8.26
N ALA A 204 -20.45 -8.51 7.16
CA ALA A 204 -21.00 -8.69 5.82
C ALA A 204 -21.46 -10.13 5.58
N GLU A 205 -20.70 -11.13 6.04
CA GLU A 205 -21.07 -12.56 6.03
C GLU A 205 -22.39 -12.79 6.78
N ASP A 206 -22.52 -12.26 7.99
CA ASP A 206 -23.74 -12.39 8.80
C ASP A 206 -24.94 -11.74 8.12
N ARG A 207 -24.77 -10.57 7.49
CA ARG A 207 -25.83 -9.91 6.72
C ARG A 207 -26.25 -10.73 5.49
N ALA A 208 -25.30 -11.31 4.77
CA ALA A 208 -25.58 -12.15 3.61
C ALA A 208 -26.36 -13.41 4.03
N ARG A 209 -25.95 -14.06 5.13
CA ARG A 209 -26.67 -15.20 5.71
C ARG A 209 -28.07 -14.82 6.19
N ALA A 210 -28.21 -13.68 6.85
CA ALA A 210 -29.52 -13.19 7.30
C ALA A 210 -30.47 -12.89 6.13
N ARG A 211 -29.96 -12.34 5.02
CA ARG A 211 -30.73 -12.14 3.78
C ARG A 211 -31.15 -13.47 3.15
N ALA A 212 -30.24 -14.44 3.07
CA ALA A 212 -30.56 -15.76 2.56
C ALA A 212 -31.63 -16.49 3.40
N ALA A 213 -31.66 -16.26 4.72
CA ALA A 213 -32.67 -16.82 5.62
C ALA A 213 -34.03 -16.10 5.56
N ALA A 214 -34.13 -14.94 4.93
CA ALA A 214 -35.37 -14.18 4.88
C ALA A 214 -36.45 -14.91 4.05
N PRO A 215 -37.73 -14.90 4.48
CA PRO A 215 -38.80 -15.64 3.82
C PRO A 215 -39.15 -15.13 2.41
N ALA A 216 -38.75 -13.90 2.06
CA ALA A 216 -39.12 -13.23 0.81
C ALA A 216 -38.09 -13.37 -0.34
N SER A 217 -36.93 -13.99 -0.13
CA SER A 217 -35.90 -14.12 -1.16
C SER A 217 -36.19 -15.29 -2.11
N THR A 218 -36.03 -15.07 -3.41
CA THR A 218 -36.11 -16.16 -4.41
C THR A 218 -34.97 -17.16 -4.22
N VAL A 219 -35.13 -18.41 -4.70
CA VAL A 219 -34.10 -19.45 -4.61
C VAL A 219 -32.78 -19.01 -5.27
N SER A 220 -32.87 -18.26 -6.37
CA SER A 220 -31.70 -17.69 -7.08
C SER A 220 -30.96 -16.66 -6.22
N GLU A 221 -31.69 -15.74 -5.58
CA GLU A 221 -31.09 -14.74 -4.69
C GLU A 221 -30.45 -15.38 -3.45
N ARG A 222 -31.08 -16.41 -2.87
CA ARG A 222 -30.48 -17.17 -1.75
C ARG A 222 -29.15 -17.82 -2.15
N ALA A 223 -29.10 -18.43 -3.32
CA ALA A 223 -27.87 -19.08 -3.81
C ALA A 223 -26.75 -18.04 -4.06
N ALA A 224 -27.09 -16.87 -4.61
CA ALA A 224 -26.13 -15.79 -4.82
C ALA A 224 -25.59 -15.21 -3.50
N ASP A 225 -26.46 -15.01 -2.50
CA ASP A 225 -26.04 -14.48 -1.19
C ASP A 225 -25.22 -15.49 -0.38
N LEU A 226 -25.54 -16.79 -0.46
CA LEU A 226 -24.70 -17.85 0.12
C LEU A 226 -23.31 -17.90 -0.54
N LYS A 227 -23.24 -17.82 -1.87
CA LYS A 227 -21.97 -17.78 -2.58
C LYS A 227 -21.10 -16.59 -2.15
N ARG A 228 -21.68 -15.40 -2.02
CA ARG A 228 -20.95 -14.23 -1.50
C ARG A 228 -20.47 -14.43 -0.07
N ALA A 229 -21.27 -15.08 0.79
CA ALA A 229 -20.87 -15.39 2.16
C ALA A 229 -19.65 -16.32 2.19
N ASP A 230 -19.62 -17.34 1.33
CA ASP A 230 -18.50 -18.27 1.21
C ASP A 230 -17.24 -17.58 0.66
N GLU A 231 -17.37 -16.69 -0.34
CA GLU A 231 -16.26 -15.88 -0.86
C GLU A 231 -15.65 -14.99 0.24
N MET A 232 -16.48 -14.29 1.02
CA MET A 232 -16.02 -13.45 2.14
C MET A 232 -15.35 -14.27 3.26
N ARG A 233 -15.85 -15.49 3.51
CA ARG A 233 -15.24 -16.42 4.46
C ARG A 233 -13.86 -16.86 4.00
N ALA A 234 -13.71 -17.24 2.72
CA ALA A 234 -12.43 -17.64 2.15
C ALA A 234 -11.41 -16.48 2.21
N GLU A 235 -11.83 -15.25 1.91
CA GLU A 235 -10.99 -14.06 2.03
C GLU A 235 -10.52 -13.84 3.48
N ARG A 236 -11.43 -14.00 4.47
CA ARG A 236 -11.08 -13.91 5.89
C ARG A 236 -10.05 -14.97 6.29
N GLU A 237 -10.26 -16.22 5.91
CA GLU A 237 -9.35 -17.33 6.22
C GLU A 237 -7.96 -17.09 5.62
N GLN A 238 -7.87 -16.52 4.42
CA GLN A 238 -6.60 -16.16 3.81
C GLN A 238 -5.90 -14.97 4.49
N ILE A 239 -6.65 -13.98 5.01
CA ILE A 239 -6.07 -12.90 5.83
C ILE A 239 -5.54 -13.45 7.16
N GLU A 240 -6.28 -14.37 7.80
CA GLU A 240 -5.88 -15.01 9.06
C GLU A 240 -4.65 -15.92 8.89
N ALA A 241 -4.52 -16.62 7.76
CA ALA A 241 -3.35 -17.46 7.45
C ALA A 241 -2.05 -16.66 7.18
N ASN A 242 -2.17 -15.41 6.75
CA ASN A 242 -1.02 -14.51 6.50
C ASN A 242 -0.58 -13.72 7.75
N ARG A 243 -0.96 -14.19 8.93
CA ARG A 243 -0.65 -13.58 10.24
C ARG A 243 0.57 -14.23 10.86
#